data_AF-A0A0Q5SRP0-F1
#
_entry.id   AF-A0A0Q5SRP0-F1
#
_cell.length_a   1.000
_cell.length_b   1.000
_cell.length_c   1.000
_cell.angle_alpha   90.00
_cell.angle_beta   90.00
_cell.angle_gamma   90.00
#
_symmetry.space_group_name_H-M   'P 1'
#
loop_
_entity.id
_entity.type
_entity.pdbx_description
1 polymer ?
#
loop_
_entity_poly.entity_id
_entity_poly.type
_entity_poly.pdbx_seq_one_letter_code
_entity_poly.pdbx_strand_id
1 'polypeptide(L)' 'MGKIQPSKKNLATPGVPLSEEEFLHIVQKAEKGPFYSASETAQIIENWKSKYAKLYSAK' A
#
# COMPACT_ATOMS: atom_id res chain seq x y z
N MET A 1 19.08 -12.84 -27.36
CA MET A 1 19.07 -12.65 -25.90
C MET A 1 18.84 -11.16 -25.63
N GLY A 2 17.57 -10.74 -25.53
CA GLY A 2 17.20 -9.33 -25.36
C GLY A 2 17.51 -8.84 -23.96
N LYS A 3 18.22 -7.71 -23.84
CA LYS A 3 18.49 -7.06 -22.55
C LYS A 3 17.18 -6.50 -21.99
N ILE A 4 16.70 -7.04 -20.87
CA ILE A 4 15.53 -6.53 -20.16
C ILE A 4 15.93 -5.18 -19.56
N GLN A 5 15.42 -4.07 -20.12
CA GLN A 5 15.59 -2.75 -19.52
C GLN A 5 14.76 -2.71 -18.23
N PRO A 6 15.33 -2.32 -17.08
CA PRO A 6 14.57 -2.19 -15.84
C PRO A 6 13.68 -0.94 -15.96
N SER A 7 12.46 -1.09 -16.47
CA SER A 7 11.49 0.00 -16.37
C SER A 7 11.18 0.21 -14.89
N LYS A 8 11.78 1.26 -14.28
CA LYS A 8 11.54 1.72 -12.90
C LYS A 8 10.09 2.20 -12.64
N LYS A 9 9.13 1.84 -13.48
CA LYS A 9 7.72 2.19 -13.30
C LYS A 9 7.05 1.01 -12.62
N ASN A 10 6.85 1.13 -11.31
CA ASN A 10 5.93 0.28 -10.58
C ASN A 10 4.52 0.54 -11.13
N LEU A 11 4.01 -0.36 -11.97
CA LEU A 11 2.69 -0.23 -12.62
C LEU A 11 1.55 -0.73 -11.71
N ALA A 12 1.87 -1.31 -10.55
CA ALA A 12 0.89 -1.92 -9.66
C ALA A 12 0.23 -0.91 -8.71
N THR A 13 0.87 0.22 -8.46
CA THR A 13 0.35 1.31 -7.63
C THR A 13 0.62 2.67 -8.29
N PRO A 14 -0.37 3.56 -8.46
CA PRO A 14 -0.11 4.90 -8.97
C PRO A 14 0.75 5.66 -7.96
N GLY A 15 1.99 5.98 -8.34
CA GLY A 15 2.92 6.73 -7.48
C GLY A 15 4.38 6.57 -7.87
N VAL A 16 5.24 7.38 -7.24
CA VAL A 16 6.69 7.19 -7.29
C VAL A 16 7.02 5.98 -6.39
N PRO A 17 7.83 5.01 -6.86
CA PRO A 17 8.24 3.89 -6.00
C PRO A 17 8.98 4.40 -4.77
N LEU A 18 8.64 3.84 -3.61
CA LEU A 18 9.34 4.12 -2.35
C LEU A 18 10.82 3.73 -2.47
N SER A 19 11.71 4.51 -1.85
CA SER A 19 13.08 4.08 -1.62
C SER A 19 13.15 2.94 -0.60
N GLU A 20 14.27 2.23 -0.55
CA GLU A 20 14.49 1.16 0.42
C GLU A 20 14.42 1.70 1.86
N GLU A 21 15.02 2.87 2.10
CA GLU A 21 15.02 3.55 3.39
C GLU A 21 13.61 3.95 3.83
N GLU A 22 12.80 4.47 2.90
CA GLU A 22 11.40 4.84 3.16
C GLU A 22 10.57 3.61 3.53
N PHE A 23 10.76 2.51 2.80
CA PHE A 23 10.09 1.25 3.10
C PHE A 23 10.45 0.72 4.49
N LEU A 24 11.75 0.67 4.82
CA LEU A 24 12.22 0.21 6.13
C LEU A 24 11.67 1.07 7.27
N HIS A 25 11.61 2.38 7.08
CA HIS A 25 11.04 3.29 8.08
C HIS A 25 9.54 3.05 8.31
N ILE A 26 8.78 2.75 7.26
CA ILE A 26 7.36 2.38 7.38
C ILE A 26 7.19 1.07 8.16
N VAL A 27 8.02 0.06 7.87
CA VAL A 27 7.99 -1.23 8.58
C VAL A 27 8.29 -1.04 10.06
N GLN A 28 9.38 -0.34 10.41
CA GLN A 28 9.74 -0.08 11.81
C GLN A 28 8.65 0.69 12.57
N LYS A 29 7.95 1.61 11.89
CA LYS A 29 6.82 2.32 12.47
C LYS A 29 5.64 1.38 12.71
N ALA A 30 5.37 0.45 11.79
CA ALA A 30 4.31 -0.54 11.91
C ALA A 30 4.60 -1.55 13.04
N GLU A 31 5.86 -1.97 13.21
CA GLU A 31 6.28 -2.86 14.31
C GLU A 31 6.00 -2.29 15.70
N LYS A 32 6.10 -0.96 15.85
CA LYS A 32 5.77 -0.24 17.09
C LYS A 32 4.28 0.06 17.23
N GLY A 33 3.47 -0.31 16.23
CA GLY A 33 2.04 -0.06 16.21
C GLY A 33 1.26 -0.97 17.16
N PRO A 34 -0.02 -0.65 17.42
CA PRO A 34 -0.90 -1.52 18.18
C PRO A 34 -1.14 -2.84 17.43
N PHE A 35 -1.27 -3.92 18.18
CA PHE A 35 -1.74 -5.19 17.64
C PHE A 35 -3.27 -5.15 17.52
N TYR A 36 -3.78 -5.47 16.33
CA TYR A 36 -5.22 -5.57 16.08
C TYR A 36 -5.63 -7.04 16.03
N SER A 37 -6.80 -7.34 16.60
CA SER A 37 -7.46 -8.62 16.41
C SER A 37 -7.92 -8.81 14.95
N ALA A 38 -8.25 -10.06 14.60
CA ALA A 38 -8.75 -10.37 13.28
C ALA A 38 -10.04 -9.61 12.93
N SER A 39 -10.95 -9.43 13.91
CA SER A 39 -12.20 -8.70 13.71
C SER A 39 -11.97 -7.20 13.49
N GLU A 40 -11.08 -6.59 14.26
CA GLU A 40 -10.72 -5.16 14.10
C GLU A 40 -10.06 -4.94 12.74
N THR A 41 -9.17 -5.84 12.33
CA THR A 41 -8.52 -5.81 11.03
C THR A 41 -9.54 -5.91 9.89
N ALA A 42 -10.52 -6.82 9.99
CA ALA A 42 -11.57 -6.97 9.00
C ALA A 42 -12.39 -5.67 8.82
N GLN A 43 -12.79 -5.04 9.93
CA GLN A 43 -13.53 -3.77 9.90
C GLN A 43 -12.69 -2.63 9.30
N ILE A 44 -11.41 -2.54 9.64
CA ILE A 44 -10.50 -1.53 9.08
C ILE A 44 -10.40 -1.70 7.56
N ILE A 45 -10.23 -2.93 7.07
CA ILE A 45 -10.14 -3.24 5.64
C ILE A 45 -11.45 -2.91 4.93
N GLU A 46 -12.59 -3.27 5.50
CA GLU A 46 -13.92 -2.99 4.93
C GLU A 46 -14.17 -1.48 4.82
N ASN A 47 -13.84 -0.72 5.86
CA ASN A 47 -13.93 0.73 5.87
C ASN A 47 -12.99 1.37 4.84
N TRP A 48 -11.76 0.86 4.72
CA TRP A 48 -10.82 1.30 3.70
C TRP A 48 -11.39 1.07 2.30
N LYS A 49 -11.81 -0.16 1.97
CA LYS A 49 -12.42 -0.50 0.67
C LYS A 49 -13.61 0.41 0.34
N SER A 50 -14.49 0.65 1.32
CA SER A 50 -15.67 1.50 1.16
C SER A 50 -15.33 2.96 0.85
N LYS A 51 -14.27 3.51 1.46
CA LYS A 51 -13.79 4.87 1.16
C LYS A 51 -13.29 4.99 -0.28
N TYR A 52 -12.55 4.00 -0.77
CA TYR A 52 -12.03 4.02 -2.14
C TYR A 52 -13.10 3.72 -3.19
N ALA A 53 -14.08 2.86 -2.90
CA ALA A 53 -15.23 2.64 -3.79
C ALA A 53 -16.01 3.94 -4.06
N LYS A 54 -16.19 4.80 -3.04
CA LYS A 54 -16.84 6.11 -3.19
C LYS A 54 -16.04 7.10 -4.03
N LEU A 55 -14.70 7.05 -3.96
CA LEU A 55 -13.82 7.94 -4.72
C LEU A 55 -13.81 7.64 -6.24
N TYR A 56 -14.09 6.40 -6.64
CA TYR A 56 -14.17 6.01 -8.06
C TYR A 56 -15.58 6.07 -8.65
N SER A 57 -16.62 6.17 -7.82
CA SER A 57 -18.02 6.32 -8.26
C SER A 57 -18.44 7.79 -8.47
N ALA A 58 -17.69 8.75 -7.90
CA ALA A 58 -17.94 10.18 -8.01
C ALA A 58 -17.18 10.88 -9.17
N LYS A 59 -16.71 10.12 -10.16
CA LYS A 59 -15.94 10.60 -11.32
C LYS A 59 -16.59 10.22 -12.63
#